data_AF-A0A7J6CMW0-F1
#
_entry.id   AF-A0A7J6CMW0-F1
#
_cell.length_a   1.000
_cell.length_b   1.000
_cell.length_c   1.000
_cell.angle_alpha   90.00
_cell.angle_beta   90.00
_cell.angle_gamma   90.00
#
_symmetry.space_group_name_H-M   'P 1'
#
loop_
_entity.id
_entity.type
_entity.pdbx_description
1 polymer ?
#
loop_
_entity_poly.entity_id
_entity_poly.type
_entity_poly.pdbx_seq_one_letter_code
_entity_poly.pdbx_strand_id
1 'polypeptide(L)'
;MVFVNRLSSSSGPVVDVLAQAVEVLSGAVRTDEGRALFLEYQALPAVLALLRSGSPGLLAPSVDVLLQMSSESRTLSAFLDQCSSEGFFRCASLFLRNPRLEPPLLEKMLMLLQKLSSIRKNKRLFEASSLHLLLQEMHRTCDRSQAFISMNLSSILLNLGMLTRS
;
A
#
# COMPACT_ATOMS: atom_id res chain seq x y z
N MET A 1 16.05 38.42 22.50
CA MET A 1 15.11 37.90 21.49
C MET A 1 15.76 36.66 20.88
N VAL A 2 15.60 35.54 21.58
CA VAL A 2 16.12 34.21 21.22
C VAL A 2 14.93 33.43 20.64
N PHE A 3 15.22 32.47 19.76
CA PHE A 3 14.31 31.48 19.17
C PHE A 3 13.61 31.86 17.87
N VAL A 4 14.35 31.82 16.76
CA VAL A 4 13.81 31.30 15.49
C VAL A 4 14.90 30.43 14.84
N ASN A 5 14.49 29.28 14.29
CA ASN A 5 15.26 28.35 13.45
C ASN A 5 16.11 27.24 14.10
N ARG A 6 15.48 26.39 14.92
CA ARG A 6 15.72 24.93 14.88
C ARG A 6 14.43 24.13 15.08
N LEU A 7 13.49 24.29 14.15
CA LEU A 7 12.35 23.37 14.00
C LEU A 7 12.29 22.86 12.56
N SER A 8 13.33 22.13 12.19
CA SER A 8 13.36 21.30 11.00
C SER A 8 13.92 19.96 11.45
N SER A 9 13.12 18.89 11.38
CA SER A 9 13.40 17.52 11.81
C SER A 9 13.40 17.24 13.33
N SER A 10 12.22 16.99 13.87
CA SER A 10 12.09 16.15 15.07
C SER A 10 10.85 15.26 14.94
N SER A 11 11.04 14.07 14.38
CA SER A 11 10.17 12.96 14.75
C SER A 11 10.27 12.80 16.28
N GLY A 12 9.15 12.81 16.98
CA GLY A 12 9.14 12.58 18.43
C GLY A 12 9.58 11.15 18.74
N PRO A 13 10.00 10.84 19.99
CA PRO A 13 10.56 9.54 20.37
C PRO A 13 9.65 8.35 20.05
N VAL A 14 8.32 8.55 20.08
CA VAL A 14 7.34 7.52 19.70
C VAL A 14 7.41 7.18 18.21
N VAL A 15 7.57 8.19 17.35
CA VAL A 15 7.64 8.00 15.89
C VAL A 15 8.94 7.27 15.54
N ASP A 16 10.04 7.55 16.25
CA ASP A 16 11.32 6.86 16.05
C ASP A 16 11.24 5.38 16.45
N VAL A 17 10.58 5.07 17.57
CA VAL A 17 10.33 3.67 17.99
C VAL A 17 9.47 2.93 16.96
N LEU A 18 8.40 3.56 16.46
CA LEU A 18 7.56 2.95 15.43
C LEU A 18 8.29 2.75 14.11
N ALA A 19 9.16 3.70 13.72
CA ALA A 19 9.99 3.59 12.53
C ALA A 19 10.98 2.42 12.64
N GLN A 20 11.61 2.26 13.81
CA GLN A 20 12.49 1.13 14.06
C GLN A 20 11.72 -0.20 14.06
N ALA A 21 10.53 -0.25 14.67
CA ALA A 21 9.73 -1.46 14.71
C ALA A 21 9.29 -1.91 13.31
N VAL A 22 8.87 -0.97 12.44
CA VAL A 22 8.48 -1.32 11.07
C VAL A 22 9.68 -1.70 10.20
N GLU A 23 10.87 -1.14 10.46
CA GLU A 23 12.10 -1.56 9.78
C GLU A 23 12.50 -2.98 10.17
N VAL A 24 12.41 -3.34 11.45
CA VAL A 24 12.63 -4.71 11.92
C VAL A 24 11.63 -5.67 11.28
N LEU A 25 10.35 -5.28 11.21
CA LEU A 25 9.32 -6.06 10.54
C LEU A 25 9.62 -6.25 9.05
N SER A 26 10.04 -5.19 8.36
CA SER A 26 10.46 -5.21 6.95
C SER A 26 11.59 -6.20 6.72
N GLY A 27 12.57 -6.27 7.63
CA GLY A 27 13.61 -7.29 7.63
C GLY A 27 13.07 -8.71 7.84
N ALA A 28 12.19 -8.90 8.82
CA ALA A 28 11.65 -10.21 9.17
C ALA A 28 10.85 -10.86 8.01
N VAL A 29 9.99 -10.09 7.34
CA VAL A 29 9.14 -10.60 6.24
C VAL A 29 9.91 -10.93 4.95
N ARG A 30 11.23 -10.77 4.93
CA ARG A 30 12.09 -11.25 3.83
C ARG A 30 12.26 -12.77 3.82
N THR A 31 11.93 -13.44 4.92
CA THR A 31 12.02 -14.90 5.05
C THR A 31 10.64 -15.54 5.03
N ASP A 32 10.54 -16.79 4.57
CA ASP A 32 9.29 -17.57 4.61
C ASP A 32 8.74 -17.68 6.05
N GLU A 33 9.62 -17.91 7.02
CA GLU A 33 9.28 -17.98 8.44
C GLU A 33 8.69 -16.66 8.95
N GLY A 34 9.35 -15.54 8.67
CA GLY A 34 8.85 -14.22 9.09
C GLY A 34 7.50 -13.87 8.45
N ARG A 35 7.25 -14.31 7.22
CA ARG A 35 5.93 -14.17 6.57
C ARG A 35 4.87 -15.05 7.20
N ALA A 36 5.22 -16.27 7.62
CA ALA A 36 4.30 -17.13 8.36
C ALA A 36 3.93 -16.50 9.70
N LEU A 37 4.90 -16.00 10.46
CA LEU A 37 4.68 -15.31 11.73
C LEU A 37 3.86 -14.02 11.54
N PHE A 38 4.10 -13.26 10.46
CA PHE A 38 3.28 -12.08 10.13
C PHE A 38 1.79 -12.44 10.04
N LEU A 39 1.47 -13.57 9.39
CA LEU A 39 0.10 -14.04 9.23
C LEU A 39 -0.47 -14.61 10.52
N GLU A 40 0.31 -15.42 11.24
CA GLU A 40 -0.06 -16.04 12.51
C GLU A 40 -0.42 -15.00 13.57
N TYR A 41 0.41 -13.97 13.71
CA TYR A 41 0.19 -12.87 14.65
C TYR A 41 -0.73 -11.76 14.12
N GLN A 42 -1.35 -11.95 12.95
CA GLN A 42 -2.24 -10.98 12.31
C GLN A 42 -1.64 -9.57 12.28
N ALA A 43 -0.41 -9.42 11.77
CA ALA A 43 0.30 -8.14 11.80
C ALA A 43 -0.27 -7.07 10.85
N LEU A 44 -1.12 -7.48 9.87
CA LEU A 44 -1.67 -6.57 8.85
C LEU A 44 -2.38 -5.33 9.43
N PRO A 45 -3.30 -5.42 10.41
CA PRO A 45 -3.98 -4.24 10.98
C PRO A 45 -3.00 -3.23 11.61
N ALA A 46 -1.90 -3.70 12.20
CA ALA A 46 -0.86 -2.82 12.73
C ALA A 46 -0.14 -2.06 11.61
N VAL A 47 0.26 -2.74 10.53
CA VAL A 47 0.86 -2.09 9.34
C VAL A 47 -0.10 -1.08 8.72
N LEU A 48 -1.40 -1.40 8.62
CA LEU A 48 -2.40 -0.46 8.12
C LEU A 48 -2.59 0.75 9.05
N ALA A 49 -2.40 0.61 10.36
CA ALA A 49 -2.42 1.74 11.29
C ALA A 49 -1.22 2.67 11.06
N LEU A 50 -0.02 2.12 10.84
CA LEU A 50 1.18 2.89 10.50
C LEU A 50 1.00 3.62 9.17
N LEU A 51 0.46 2.94 8.15
CA LEU A 51 0.21 3.54 6.84
C LEU A 51 -0.78 4.71 6.92
N ARG A 52 -1.86 4.58 7.72
CA ARG A 52 -2.87 5.63 7.93
C ARG A 52 -2.34 6.85 8.68
N SER A 53 -1.26 6.72 9.45
CA SER A 53 -0.66 7.85 10.16
C SER A 53 -0.16 8.93 9.20
N GLY A 54 0.15 8.57 7.95
CA GLY A 54 0.69 9.51 6.95
C GLY A 54 2.10 10.03 7.29
N SER A 55 2.74 9.52 8.35
CA SER A 55 4.08 9.95 8.74
C SER A 55 5.10 9.55 7.67
N PRO A 56 5.88 10.49 7.10
CA PRO A 56 6.84 10.18 6.03
C PRO A 56 7.82 9.04 6.39
N GLY A 57 8.28 9.00 7.64
CA GLY A 57 9.19 7.95 8.13
C GLY A 57 8.55 6.57 8.32
N LEU A 58 7.22 6.46 8.27
CA LEU A 58 6.48 5.21 8.43
C LEU A 58 5.87 4.72 7.12
N LEU A 59 5.55 5.62 6.20
CA LEU A 59 4.87 5.31 4.93
C LEU A 59 5.67 4.32 4.08
N ALA A 60 6.93 4.66 3.75
CA ALA A 60 7.77 3.83 2.89
C ALA A 60 8.01 2.40 3.44
N PRO A 61 8.50 2.22 4.69
CA PRO A 61 8.73 0.87 5.21
C PRO A 61 7.44 0.08 5.40
N SER A 62 6.30 0.73 5.70
CA SER A 62 5.00 0.04 5.76
C SER A 62 4.58 -0.50 4.40
N VAL A 63 4.77 0.28 3.32
CA VAL A 63 4.50 -0.18 1.95
C VAL A 63 5.46 -1.31 1.56
N ASP A 64 6.72 -1.24 1.97
CA ASP A 64 7.72 -2.28 1.69
C ASP A 64 7.36 -3.61 2.38
N VAL A 65 6.88 -3.58 3.62
CA VAL A 65 6.34 -4.77 4.30
C VAL A 65 5.19 -5.37 3.50
N LEU A 66 4.21 -4.56 3.08
CA LEU A 66 3.06 -5.04 2.30
C LEU A 66 3.49 -5.64 0.96
N LEU A 67 4.44 -5.01 0.27
CA LEU A 67 4.95 -5.49 -1.01
C LEU A 67 5.73 -6.81 -0.83
N GLN A 68 6.57 -6.90 0.19
CA GLN A 68 7.34 -8.09 0.50
C GLN A 68 6.42 -9.27 0.83
N MET A 69 5.33 -9.04 1.59
CA MET A 69 4.31 -10.05 1.86
C MET A 69 3.54 -10.47 0.59
N SER A 70 3.46 -9.60 -0.41
CA SER A 70 2.78 -9.84 -1.69
C SER A 70 3.64 -10.54 -2.75
N SER A 71 4.90 -10.83 -2.46
CA SER A 71 5.78 -11.55 -3.38
C SER A 71 5.39 -13.02 -3.47
N GLU A 72 5.77 -13.67 -4.57
CA GLU A 72 5.54 -15.11 -4.75
C GLU A 72 6.14 -15.91 -3.60
N SER A 73 5.30 -16.73 -2.96
CA SER A 73 5.63 -17.63 -1.85
C SER A 73 4.40 -18.46 -1.44
N ARG A 74 4.61 -19.44 -0.55
CA ARG A 74 3.53 -20.28 -0.01
C ARG A 74 2.50 -19.50 0.81
N THR A 75 2.87 -18.34 1.37
CA THR A 75 2.01 -17.51 2.21
C THR A 75 1.22 -16.46 1.44
N LEU A 76 1.51 -16.24 0.15
CA LEU A 76 0.90 -15.20 -0.67
C LEU A 76 -0.64 -15.29 -0.68
N SER A 77 -1.20 -16.49 -0.87
CA SER A 77 -2.65 -16.66 -0.94
C SER A 77 -3.34 -16.24 0.37
N ALA A 78 -2.78 -16.63 1.51
CA ALA A 78 -3.30 -16.27 2.82
C ALA A 78 -3.16 -14.75 3.08
N PHE A 79 -2.05 -14.15 2.66
CA PHE A 79 -1.85 -12.70 2.76
C PHE A 79 -2.87 -11.92 1.94
N LEU A 80 -3.09 -12.29 0.67
CA LEU A 80 -4.09 -11.65 -0.18
C LEU A 80 -5.51 -11.83 0.36
N ASP A 81 -5.80 -12.94 1.03
CA ASP A 81 -7.09 -13.14 1.70
C ASP A 81 -7.27 -12.19 2.89
N GLN A 82 -6.24 -11.98 3.73
CA GLN A 82 -6.27 -10.96 4.79
C GLN A 82 -6.44 -9.53 4.24
N CYS A 83 -5.79 -9.21 3.11
CA CYS A 83 -5.96 -7.94 2.41
C CYS A 83 -7.34 -7.78 1.75
N SER A 84 -8.10 -8.86 1.54
CA SER A 84 -9.44 -8.85 0.93
C SER A 84 -10.52 -8.39 1.93
N SER A 85 -10.31 -7.24 2.56
CA SER A 85 -11.13 -6.68 3.63
C SER A 85 -11.42 -5.19 3.44
N GLU A 86 -12.55 -4.70 3.97
CA GLU A 86 -12.88 -3.26 3.90
C GLU A 86 -11.80 -2.37 4.54
N GLY A 87 -11.17 -2.85 5.61
CA GLY A 87 -10.11 -2.12 6.32
C GLY A 87 -8.92 -1.82 5.40
N PHE A 88 -8.45 -2.82 4.66
CA PHE A 88 -7.38 -2.65 3.69
C PHE A 88 -7.80 -1.69 2.57
N PHE A 89 -8.96 -1.90 1.96
CA PHE A 89 -9.41 -1.10 0.82
C PHE A 89 -9.66 0.37 1.18
N ARG A 90 -10.23 0.66 2.36
CA ARG A 90 -10.33 2.02 2.89
C ARG A 90 -8.95 2.64 3.12
N CYS A 91 -8.02 1.88 3.69
CA CYS A 91 -6.65 2.34 3.93
C CYS A 91 -5.92 2.68 2.61
N ALA A 92 -5.99 1.82 1.61
CA ALA A 92 -5.42 2.05 0.28
C ALA A 92 -6.06 3.29 -0.39
N SER A 93 -7.38 3.45 -0.26
CA SER A 93 -8.12 4.61 -0.77
C SER A 93 -7.65 5.92 -0.14
N LEU A 94 -7.37 5.93 1.17
CA LEU A 94 -6.79 7.10 1.86
C LEU A 94 -5.34 7.36 1.43
N PHE A 95 -4.53 6.29 1.35
CA PHE A 95 -3.13 6.37 0.94
C PHE A 95 -2.97 6.98 -0.47
N LEU A 96 -3.77 6.53 -1.44
CA LEU A 96 -3.72 7.03 -2.82
C LEU A 96 -4.22 8.47 -2.98
N ARG A 97 -4.97 9.00 -2.01
CA ARG A 97 -5.40 10.41 -1.99
C ARG A 97 -4.40 11.34 -1.33
N ASN A 98 -3.29 10.83 -0.80
CA ASN A 98 -2.26 11.68 -0.21
C ASN A 98 -1.61 12.55 -1.31
N PRO A 99 -1.75 13.89 -1.26
CA PRO A 99 -1.21 14.78 -2.28
C PRO A 99 0.33 14.82 -2.32
N ARG A 100 0.99 14.25 -1.31
CA ARG A 100 2.45 14.13 -1.21
C ARG A 100 2.92 12.69 -1.49
N LEU A 101 2.09 11.88 -2.14
CA LEU A 101 2.45 10.51 -2.46
C LEU A 101 3.50 10.49 -3.58
N GLU A 102 4.69 10.03 -3.24
CA GLU A 102 5.78 9.88 -4.20
C GLU A 102 5.50 8.74 -5.20
N PRO A 103 5.83 8.90 -6.49
CA PRO A 103 5.57 7.89 -7.53
C PRO A 103 6.06 6.47 -7.19
N PRO A 104 7.26 6.26 -6.59
CA PRO A 104 7.72 4.92 -6.25
C PRO A 104 6.83 4.21 -5.22
N LEU A 105 6.22 4.95 -4.28
CA LEU A 105 5.30 4.38 -3.30
C LEU A 105 3.93 4.08 -3.92
N LEU A 106 3.50 4.94 -4.84
CA LEU A 106 2.31 4.69 -5.65
C LEU A 106 2.44 3.40 -6.45
N GLU A 107 3.56 3.20 -7.16
CA GLU A 107 3.84 1.99 -7.95
C GLU A 107 3.70 0.72 -7.11
N LYS A 108 4.35 0.68 -5.94
CA LYS A 108 4.30 -0.47 -5.04
C LYS A 108 2.88 -0.78 -4.56
N MET A 109 2.10 0.25 -4.23
CA MET A 109 0.69 0.06 -3.86
C MET A 109 -0.16 -0.42 -5.04
N LEU A 110 0.08 0.10 -6.25
CA LEU A 110 -0.62 -0.34 -7.46
C LEU A 110 -0.31 -1.80 -7.80
N MET A 111 0.91 -2.28 -7.60
CA MET A 111 1.24 -3.71 -7.77
C MET A 111 0.41 -4.61 -6.86
N LEU A 112 0.25 -4.23 -5.59
CA LEU A 112 -0.60 -4.97 -4.65
C LEU A 112 -2.08 -4.89 -5.03
N LEU A 113 -2.58 -3.71 -5.40
CA LEU A 113 -3.95 -3.54 -5.89
C LEU A 113 -4.21 -4.31 -7.19
N GLN A 114 -3.21 -4.45 -8.07
CA GLN A 114 -3.30 -5.28 -9.27
C GLN A 114 -3.54 -6.75 -8.91
N LYS A 115 -2.76 -7.32 -7.97
CA LYS A 115 -3.00 -8.68 -7.46
C LYS A 115 -4.40 -8.81 -6.87
N LEU A 116 -4.84 -7.86 -6.05
CA LEU A 116 -6.17 -7.88 -5.43
C LEU A 116 -7.32 -7.70 -6.43
N SER A 117 -7.11 -6.97 -7.52
CA SER A 117 -8.11 -6.78 -8.58
C SER A 117 -8.39 -8.07 -9.36
N SER A 118 -7.41 -8.98 -9.44
CA SER A 118 -7.59 -10.29 -10.10
C SER A 118 -8.52 -11.23 -9.32
N ILE A 119 -8.76 -10.95 -8.03
CA ILE A 119 -9.63 -11.72 -7.16
C ILE A 119 -11.08 -11.25 -7.35
N ARG A 120 -11.89 -12.05 -8.05
CA ARG A 120 -13.28 -11.67 -8.44
C ARG A 120 -14.13 -11.16 -7.27
N LYS A 121 -14.02 -11.77 -6.08
CA LYS A 121 -14.80 -11.35 -4.88
C LYS A 121 -14.45 -9.94 -4.38
N ASN A 122 -13.30 -9.39 -4.76
CA ASN A 122 -12.82 -8.08 -4.30
C ASN A 122 -13.41 -6.91 -5.09
N LYS A 123 -14.06 -7.15 -6.24
CA LYS A 123 -14.66 -6.07 -7.04
C LYS A 123 -15.58 -5.17 -6.20
N ARG A 124 -16.43 -5.77 -5.35
CA ARG A 124 -17.30 -5.03 -4.42
C ARG A 124 -16.53 -4.16 -3.42
N LEU A 125 -15.31 -4.54 -3.04
CA LEU A 125 -14.48 -3.77 -2.10
C LEU A 125 -13.85 -2.56 -2.80
N PHE A 126 -13.43 -2.71 -4.07
CA PHE A 126 -13.02 -1.57 -4.91
C PHE A 126 -14.16 -0.56 -5.12
N GLU A 127 -15.39 -1.06 -5.24
CA GLU A 127 -16.61 -0.25 -5.35
C GLU A 127 -16.93 0.47 -4.04
N ALA A 128 -17.02 -0.27 -2.94
CA ALA A 128 -17.35 0.28 -1.61
C ALA A 128 -16.35 1.32 -1.10
N SER A 129 -15.07 1.24 -1.50
CA SER A 129 -14.04 2.22 -1.13
C SER A 129 -13.82 3.32 -2.18
N SER A 130 -14.63 3.35 -3.24
CA SER A 130 -14.49 4.24 -4.41
C SER A 130 -13.09 4.22 -5.05
N LEU A 131 -12.35 3.12 -4.89
CA LEU A 131 -11.00 2.98 -5.44
C LEU A 131 -11.03 2.89 -6.96
N HIS A 132 -12.04 2.23 -7.54
CA HIS A 132 -12.19 2.14 -8.98
C HIS A 132 -12.26 3.52 -9.65
N LEU A 133 -13.05 4.47 -9.11
CA LEU A 133 -13.14 5.84 -9.63
C LEU A 133 -11.81 6.59 -9.52
N LEU A 134 -11.13 6.45 -8.37
CA LEU A 134 -9.83 7.08 -8.16
C LEU A 134 -8.80 6.56 -9.17
N LEU A 135 -8.74 5.25 -9.38
CA LEU A 135 -7.81 4.62 -10.31
C LEU A 135 -8.13 4.97 -11.77
N GLN A 136 -9.42 5.12 -12.14
CA GLN A 136 -9.82 5.62 -13.45
C GLN A 136 -9.33 7.05 -13.70
N GLU A 137 -9.50 7.94 -12.73
CA GLU A 137 -9.05 9.33 -12.86
C GLU A 137 -7.52 9.42 -12.91
N MET A 138 -6.82 8.63 -12.10
CA MET A 138 -5.36 8.51 -12.18
C MET A 138 -4.91 7.99 -13.54
N HIS A 139 -5.59 6.99 -14.10
CA HIS A 139 -5.27 6.48 -15.43
C HIS A 139 -5.47 7.53 -16.53
N ARG A 140 -6.52 8.35 -16.42
CA ARG A 140 -6.82 9.44 -17.36
C ARG A 140 -5.78 10.55 -17.34
N THR A 141 -5.18 10.81 -16.18
CA THR A 141 -4.29 11.95 -15.94
C THR A 141 -2.80 11.58 -15.83
N CYS A 142 -2.47 10.29 -15.76
CA CYS A 142 -1.10 9.79 -15.69
C CYS A 142 -0.28 10.23 -16.92
N ASP A 143 0.93 10.73 -16.68
CA ASP A 143 1.88 11.07 -17.74
C ASP A 143 2.32 9.81 -18.49
N ARG A 144 2.43 9.92 -19.82
CA ARG A 144 2.91 8.85 -20.71
C ARG A 144 4.33 8.41 -20.41
N SER A 145 5.14 9.24 -19.74
CA SER A 145 6.46 8.87 -19.25
C SER A 145 6.42 7.81 -18.14
N GLN A 146 5.30 7.68 -17.42
CA GLN A 146 5.14 6.75 -16.30
C GLN A 146 4.52 5.42 -16.74
N ALA A 147 5.24 4.73 -17.65
CA ALA A 147 4.77 3.49 -18.28
C ALA A 147 4.38 2.40 -17.27
N PHE A 148 5.11 2.27 -16.16
CA PHE A 148 4.82 1.24 -15.15
C PHE A 148 3.51 1.51 -14.40
N ILE A 149 3.26 2.75 -13.98
CA ILE A 149 2.01 3.17 -13.35
C ILE A 149 0.85 2.96 -14.32
N SER A 150 0.99 3.43 -15.57
CA SER A 150 -0.04 3.26 -16.61
C SER A 150 -0.38 1.79 -16.87
N MET A 151 0.63 0.90 -16.91
CA MET A 151 0.45 -0.54 -17.10
C MET A 151 -0.31 -1.19 -15.93
N ASN A 152 0.07 -0.86 -14.68
CA ASN A 152 -0.62 -1.39 -13.50
C ASN A 152 -2.08 -0.91 -13.46
N LEU A 153 -2.32 0.38 -13.70
CA LEU A 153 -3.67 0.95 -13.76
C LEU A 153 -4.51 0.28 -14.84
N SER A 154 -3.98 0.11 -16.05
CA SER A 154 -4.65 -0.61 -17.13
C SER A 154 -5.06 -2.02 -16.71
N SER A 155 -4.14 -2.78 -16.10
CA SER A 155 -4.42 -4.14 -15.65
C SER A 155 -5.49 -4.18 -14.56
N ILE A 156 -5.46 -3.26 -13.59
CA ILE A 156 -6.50 -3.16 -12.55
C ILE A 156 -7.86 -2.88 -13.20
N LEU A 157 -7.92 -1.86 -14.05
CA LEU A 157 -9.18 -1.44 -14.67
C LEU A 157 -9.76 -2.51 -15.60
N LEU A 158 -8.93 -3.26 -16.33
CA LEU A 158 -9.34 -4.43 -17.10
C LEU A 158 -9.94 -5.52 -16.20
N ASN A 159 -9.29 -5.85 -15.08
CA ASN A 159 -9.79 -6.86 -14.14
C ASN A 159 -11.13 -6.44 -13.49
N LEU A 160 -11.34 -5.14 -13.30
CA LEU A 160 -12.61 -4.59 -12.80
C LEU A 160 -13.71 -4.49 -13.87
N GLY A 161 -13.37 -4.71 -15.16
CA GLY A 161 -14.29 -4.56 -16.29
C GLY A 161 -14.59 -3.10 -16.63
N MET A 162 -13.67 -2.20 -16.32
CA MET A 162 -13.77 -0.75 -16.54
C MET A 162 -13.07 -0.29 -17.83
N LEU A 163 -12.27 -1.17 -18.43
CA LEU A 163 -11.71 -1.01 -19.77
C LEU A 163 -12.16 -2.19 -20.63
N THR A 164 -12.47 -1.94 -21.89
CA THR A 164 -12.68 -2.99 -22.89
C THR A 164 -11.33 -3.37 -23.50
N ARG A 165 -11.05 -4.67 -23.65
CA ARG A 165 -9.92 -5.12 -24.46
C ARG A 165 -10.23 -4.74 -25.91
N SER A 166 -9.42 -3.86 -26.49
CA SER A 166 -9.45 -3.51 -27.92
C SER A 166 -9.05 -4.70 -28.78
#